data_AF-A0A0F9AI27-F1
#
_entry.id   AF-A0A0F9AI27-F1
#
_cell.length_a   1.000
_cell.length_b   1.000
_cell.length_c   1.000
_cell.angle_alpha   90.00
_cell.angle_beta   90.00
_cell.angle_gamma   90.00
#
_symmetry.space_group_name_H-M   'P 1'
#
loop_
_entity.id
_entity.type
_entity.pdbx_description
1 polymer ?
#
loop_
_entity_poly.entity_id
_entity_poly.type
_entity_poly.pdbx_seq_one_letter_code
_entity_poly.pdbx_strand_id
1 'polypeptide(L)'
;MKMPMLIIWSGTKVKRKAIDMAKKLLDLFCGGGGAAKGYHDAGFEVVGVDNKPQPHYPYKMIVADAIPPAYTNWYGTQFMELIS
;
A
#
# COMPACT_ATOMS: atom_id res chain seq x y z
N MET A 1 42.99 -41.76 -15.89
CA MET A 1 41.67 -42.25 -15.45
C MET A 1 40.67 -41.10 -15.58
N LYS A 2 39.57 -41.34 -16.28
CA LYS A 2 38.42 -40.47 -16.68
C LYS A 2 38.26 -39.07 -16.01
N MET A 3 38.25 -38.02 -16.85
CA MET A 3 37.27 -36.90 -16.77
C MET A 3 35.95 -37.36 -17.45
N PRO A 4 34.75 -36.75 -17.29
CA PRO A 4 34.45 -35.33 -16.98
C PRO A 4 33.28 -35.15 -15.96
N MET A 5 32.87 -33.95 -15.54
CA MET A 5 31.70 -33.29 -16.15
C MET A 5 31.64 -31.81 -15.74
N LEU A 6 31.75 -31.00 -16.77
CA LEU A 6 31.47 -29.59 -16.89
C LEU A 6 30.06 -29.26 -16.34
N ILE A 7 29.97 -28.60 -15.18
CA ILE A 7 28.74 -27.86 -14.84
C ILE A 7 28.78 -26.57 -15.66
N ILE A 8 28.18 -26.66 -16.85
CA ILE A 8 27.70 -25.49 -17.58
C ILE A 8 26.69 -24.75 -16.70
N TRP A 9 27.10 -23.65 -16.06
CA TRP A 9 26.16 -22.67 -15.54
C TRP A 9 25.44 -22.03 -16.73
N SER A 10 24.34 -22.65 -17.19
CA SER A 10 23.47 -22.01 -18.17
C SER A 10 22.80 -20.83 -17.47
N GLY A 11 23.38 -19.65 -17.64
CA GLY A 11 22.82 -18.38 -17.22
C GLY A 11 21.54 -18.09 -18.00
N THR A 12 20.47 -18.82 -17.68
CA THR A 12 19.13 -18.44 -18.10
C THR A 12 18.75 -17.26 -17.23
N LYS A 13 19.09 -16.04 -17.67
CA LYS A 13 18.47 -14.84 -17.13
C LYS A 13 16.96 -15.03 -17.31
N VAL A 14 16.28 -15.43 -16.24
CA VAL A 14 14.82 -15.34 -16.17
C VAL A 14 14.52 -13.86 -16.34
N LYS A 15 14.19 -13.45 -17.56
CA LYS A 15 13.66 -12.13 -17.83
C LYS A 15 12.34 -12.10 -17.08
N ARG A 16 12.35 -11.58 -15.84
CA ARG A 16 11.11 -11.16 -15.20
C ARG A 16 10.49 -10.18 -16.20
N LYS A 17 9.44 -10.63 -16.88
CA LYS A 17 8.62 -9.75 -17.70
C LYS A 17 8.17 -8.67 -16.71
N ALA A 18 8.69 -7.46 -16.85
CA ALA A 18 8.21 -6.33 -16.10
C ALA A 18 6.77 -6.11 -16.60
N ILE A 19 5.83 -6.83 -16.01
CA ILE A 19 4.48 -6.34 -15.90
C ILE A 19 4.65 -5.00 -15.20
N ASP A 20 4.32 -3.92 -15.90
CA ASP A 20 4.21 -2.59 -15.33
C ASP A 20 3.05 -2.64 -14.34
N MET A 21 3.32 -3.26 -13.19
CA MET A 21 2.36 -3.40 -12.11
C MET A 21 2.32 -2.05 -11.46
N ALA A 22 1.30 -1.26 -11.81
CA ALA A 22 0.96 -0.05 -11.10
C ALA A 22 1.07 -0.34 -9.60
N LYS A 23 1.92 0.42 -8.90
CA LYS A 23 2.15 0.21 -7.48
C LYS A 23 0.86 0.53 -6.75
N LYS A 24 0.35 -0.41 -5.98
CA LYS A 24 -0.89 -0.22 -5.21
C LYS A 24 -0.60 0.57 -3.95
N LEU A 25 -1.46 1.54 -3.66
CA LEU A 25 -1.38 2.38 -2.46
C LEU A 25 -2.74 2.41 -1.76
N LEU A 26 -2.71 2.28 -0.44
CA LEU A 26 -3.87 2.42 0.44
C LEU A 26 -3.78 3.76 1.17
N ASP A 27 -4.72 4.66 0.90
CA ASP A 27 -4.82 5.98 1.53
C ASP A 27 -5.81 5.91 2.69
N LEU A 28 -5.30 5.93 3.94
CA LEU A 28 -6.09 5.82 5.15
C LEU A 28 -6.48 7.21 5.67
N PHE A 29 -7.72 7.35 6.15
CA PHE A 29 -8.30 8.65 6.54
C PHE A 29 -8.32 9.63 5.35
N CYS A 30 -8.71 9.13 4.17
CA CYS A 30 -8.46 9.79 2.89
C CYS A 30 -9.27 11.07 2.65
N GLY A 31 -10.37 11.27 3.38
CA GLY A 31 -11.26 12.42 3.22
C GLY A 31 -11.67 12.63 1.75
N GLY A 32 -11.62 13.87 1.28
CA GLY A 32 -11.95 14.23 -0.11
C GLY A 32 -10.93 13.77 -1.18
N GLY A 33 -9.77 13.22 -0.78
CA GLY A 33 -8.80 12.64 -1.72
C GLY A 33 -7.72 13.58 -2.27
N GLY A 34 -7.35 14.64 -1.53
CA GLY A 34 -6.26 15.53 -1.92
C GLY A 34 -4.89 14.81 -2.01
N ALA A 35 -4.56 13.97 -1.04
CA ALA A 35 -3.33 13.16 -1.06
C ALA A 35 -3.39 12.08 -2.13
N ALA A 36 -4.53 11.36 -2.23
CA ALA A 36 -4.80 10.39 -3.27
C ALA A 36 -4.51 10.92 -4.69
N LYS A 37 -4.86 12.19 -4.98
CA LYS A 37 -4.55 12.83 -6.26
C LYS A 37 -3.06 12.88 -6.55
N GLY A 38 -2.26 13.27 -5.56
CA GLY A 38 -0.80 13.30 -5.69
C GLY A 38 -0.20 11.90 -5.90
N TYR A 39 -0.71 10.89 -5.18
CA TYR A 39 -0.27 9.50 -5.37
C TYR A 39 -0.61 8.96 -6.75
N HIS A 40 -1.82 9.24 -7.24
CA HIS A 40 -2.22 8.86 -8.59
C HIS A 40 -1.34 9.53 -9.66
N ASP A 41 -1.05 10.83 -9.50
CA ASP A 41 -0.15 11.55 -10.42
C ASP A 41 1.28 11.01 -10.40
N ALA A 42 1.71 10.42 -9.28
CA ALA A 42 2.98 9.71 -9.15
C ALA A 42 2.97 8.27 -9.71
N GLY A 43 1.85 7.83 -10.31
CA GLY A 43 1.73 6.52 -10.97
C GLY A 43 1.27 5.38 -10.07
N PHE A 44 0.65 5.68 -8.93
CA PHE A 44 0.07 4.65 -8.05
C PHE A 44 -1.39 4.36 -8.39
N GLU A 45 -1.78 3.09 -8.23
CA GLU A 45 -3.20 2.69 -8.16
C GLU A 45 -3.68 2.86 -6.72
N VAL A 46 -4.51 3.87 -6.48
CA VAL A 46 -4.91 4.30 -5.12
C VAL A 46 -6.27 3.74 -4.74
N VAL A 47 -6.37 3.24 -3.49
CA VAL A 47 -7.64 2.90 -2.83
C VAL A 47 -7.75 3.72 -1.54
N GLY A 48 -8.86 4.44 -1.36
CA GLY A 48 -9.13 5.21 -0.15
C GLY A 48 -9.94 4.44 0.89
N VAL A 49 -9.65 4.69 2.18
CA VAL A 49 -10.45 4.24 3.32
C VAL A 49 -10.82 5.44 4.18
N ASP A 50 -12.11 5.64 4.41
CA ASP A 50 -12.63 6.71 5.27
C ASP A 50 -13.87 6.23 6.02
N ASN A 51 -14.08 6.75 7.23
CA ASN A 51 -15.23 6.35 8.06
C ASN A 51 -16.53 7.04 7.63
N LYS A 52 -16.47 8.01 6.72
CA LYS A 52 -17.63 8.67 6.14
C LYS A 52 -17.70 8.42 4.64
N PRO A 53 -18.91 8.43 4.05
CA PRO A 53 -19.06 8.51 2.60
C PRO A 53 -18.38 9.78 2.06
N GLN A 54 -17.55 9.62 1.03
CA GLN A 54 -16.81 10.69 0.38
C GLN A 54 -17.29 10.81 -1.08
N PRO A 55 -18.37 11.59 -1.35
CA PRO A 55 -19.04 11.59 -2.65
C PRO A 55 -18.19 12.18 -3.79
N HIS A 56 -17.15 12.93 -3.46
CA HIS A 56 -16.24 13.55 -4.43
C HIS A 56 -14.89 12.83 -4.53
N TYR A 57 -14.72 11.69 -3.86
CA TYR A 57 -13.47 10.93 -3.92
C TYR A 57 -13.28 10.33 -5.32
N PRO A 58 -12.17 10.63 -6.02
CA PRO A 58 -12.06 10.33 -7.46
C PRO A 58 -11.60 8.88 -7.77
N TYR A 59 -11.32 8.06 -6.76
CA TYR A 59 -10.78 6.71 -6.91
C TYR A 59 -11.63 5.64 -6.22
N LYS A 60 -11.19 4.37 -6.24
CA LYS A 60 -11.85 3.30 -5.51
C LYS A 60 -11.84 3.61 -4.01
N MET A 61 -12.98 3.47 -3.36
CA MET A 61 -13.16 3.82 -1.96
C MET A 61 -13.85 2.69 -1.19
N ILE A 62 -13.43 2.54 0.07
CA ILE A 62 -14.02 1.65 1.06
C ILE A 62 -14.49 2.52 2.24
N VAL A 63 -15.78 2.47 2.56
CA VAL A 63 -16.31 3.14 3.75
C VAL A 63 -16.10 2.21 4.95
N ALA A 64 -15.13 2.52 5.79
CA ALA A 64 -14.79 1.76 6.98
C ALA A 64 -13.90 2.57 7.94
N ASP A 65 -13.84 2.14 9.20
CA ASP A 65 -12.81 2.63 10.11
C ASP A 65 -11.42 2.15 9.65
N ALA A 66 -10.50 3.10 9.44
CA ALA A 66 -9.15 2.78 9.00
C ALA A 66 -8.31 2.06 10.07
N ILE A 67 -8.58 2.33 11.35
CA ILE A 67 -7.94 1.67 12.50
C ILE A 67 -9.04 1.11 13.41
N PRO A 68 -8.93 -0.16 13.86
CA PRO A 68 -9.90 -0.75 14.77
C PRO A 68 -10.04 0.03 16.09
N PRO A 69 -11.24 0.13 16.67
CA PRO A 69 -11.48 0.89 17.91
C PRO A 69 -10.57 0.51 19.08
N ALA A 70 -10.21 -0.76 19.22
CA ALA A 70 -9.32 -1.23 20.29
C ALA A 70 -7.93 -0.54 20.25
N TYR A 71 -7.36 -0.37 19.05
CA TYR A 71 -6.08 0.32 18.89
C TYR A 71 -6.21 1.83 19.07
N THR A 72 -7.26 2.42 18.52
CA THR A 72 -7.54 3.86 18.68
C THR A 72 -7.69 4.24 20.16
N ASN A 73 -8.40 3.42 20.94
CA ASN A 73 -8.54 3.63 22.38
C ASN A 73 -7.21 3.49 23.13
N TRP A 74 -6.42 2.45 22.80
CA TRP A 74 -5.13 2.23 23.44
C TRP A 74 -4.16 3.40 23.20
N TYR A 75 -3.98 3.84 21.95
CA TYR A 75 -3.14 5.01 21.69
C TYR A 75 -3.72 6.29 22.30
N GLY A 76 -5.05 6.43 22.32
CA GLY A 76 -5.73 7.58 22.91
C GLY A 76 -5.43 7.72 24.41
N THR A 77 -5.49 6.64 25.19
CA THR A 77 -5.18 6.70 26.62
C THR A 77 -3.71 7.05 26.86
N GLN A 78 -2.78 6.43 26.12
CA GLN A 78 -1.35 6.73 26.23
C GLN A 78 -1.03 8.18 25.85
N PHE A 79 -1.71 8.72 24.84
CA PHE A 79 -1.55 10.13 24.45
C PHE A 79 -2.06 11.08 25.55
N MET A 80 -3.23 10.78 26.14
CA MET A 80 -3.79 11.60 27.22
C MET A 80 -2.89 11.61 28.46
N GLU A 81 -2.29 10.48 28.82
CA GLU A 81 -1.30 10.38 29.92
C GLU A 81 -0.04 11.20 29.65
N LEU A 82 0.39 11.29 28.38
CA LEU A 82 1.57 12.07 28.00
C LEU A 82 1.36 13.59 28.10
N ILE A 83 0.12 14.06 27.94
CA ILE A 83 -0.21 15.49 27.91
C ILE A 83 -0.88 16.01 29.19
N SER A 84 -1.16 15.13 30.16
CA SER A 84 -1.69 15.48 31.49
C SER A 84 -0.56 15.70 32.49
#